data_AF-A0A816CEZ3-F1
#
_entry.id   AF-A0A816CEZ3-F1
#
_cell.length_a   1.000
_cell.length_b   1.000
_cell.length_c   1.000
_cell.angle_alpha   90.00
_cell.angle_beta   90.00
_cell.angle_gamma   90.00
#
_symmetry.space_group_name_H-M   'P 1'
#
loop_
_entity.id
_entity.type
_entity.pdbx_description
1 polymer ?
#
loop_
_entity_poly.entity_id
_entity_poly.type
_entity_poly.pdbx_seq_one_letter_code
_entity_poly.pdbx_strand_id
1 'polypeptide(L)'
;RLTDPYSSNLMDFSPTDPTWPAYMRCNPILNYSYNDIWIFLRKFDVPYCRMYDQGFTSLGDKETTIKNPKLLYKNNDTGLMEYKPAYLLEDEISERDGRVR
;
A
#
# COMPACT_ATOMS: atom_id res chain seq x y z
N ARG A 1 -5.27 6.71 4.28
CA ARG A 1 -4.52 6.72 5.57
C ARG A 1 -3.75 8.03 5.64
N LEU A 2 -3.45 8.57 6.82
CA LEU A 2 -2.74 9.86 6.95
C LEU A 2 -1.37 9.88 6.23
N THR A 3 -0.76 8.71 6.06
CA THR A 3 0.50 8.49 5.33
C THR A 3 0.35 8.50 3.81
N ASP A 4 -0.88 8.50 3.26
CA ASP A 4 -1.08 8.59 1.81
C ASP A 4 -0.84 10.04 1.31
N PRO A 5 -0.53 10.23 0.01
CA PRO A 5 -0.41 11.57 -0.55
C PRO A 5 -1.68 12.40 -0.39
N TYR A 6 -1.52 13.67 -0.02
CA TYR A 6 -2.60 14.68 0.11
C TYR A 6 -3.62 14.43 1.23
N SER A 7 -3.42 13.43 2.09
CA SER A 7 -4.38 13.08 3.16
C SER A 7 -3.98 13.50 4.56
N SER A 8 -2.83 14.17 4.74
CA SER A 8 -2.26 14.47 6.07
C SER A 8 -3.16 15.31 6.97
N ASN A 9 -4.09 16.09 6.39
CA ASN A 9 -5.02 16.96 7.11
C ASN A 9 -6.48 16.50 7.02
N LEU A 10 -6.74 15.28 6.53
CA LEU A 10 -8.10 14.75 6.50
C LEU A 10 -8.60 14.44 7.92
N MET A 11 -9.92 14.43 8.06
CA MET A 11 -10.64 14.09 9.29
C MET A 11 -11.47 12.83 9.05
N ASP A 12 -11.88 12.16 10.13
CA ASP A 12 -12.75 10.98 10.07
C ASP A 12 -14.02 11.25 9.27
N PHE A 13 -14.58 12.44 9.44
CA PHE A 13 -15.69 12.97 8.65
C PHE A 13 -15.29 14.32 8.06
N SER A 14 -15.32 14.43 6.74
CA SER A 14 -15.03 15.68 6.05
C SER A 14 -15.94 15.87 4.85
N PRO A 15 -16.58 17.04 4.66
CA PRO A 15 -17.25 17.31 3.40
C PRO A 15 -16.25 17.25 2.24
N THR A 16 -16.77 17.03 1.04
CA THR A 16 -16.01 17.20 -0.19
C THR A 16 -15.58 18.65 -0.40
N ASP A 17 -14.49 18.83 -1.15
CA ASP A 17 -14.03 20.17 -1.54
C ASP A 17 -15.07 20.84 -2.46
N PRO A 18 -15.14 22.19 -2.51
CA PRO A 18 -16.18 22.90 -3.26
C PRO A 18 -16.26 22.59 -4.76
N THR A 19 -15.19 22.06 -5.36
CA THR A 19 -15.11 21.66 -6.77
C THR A 19 -15.69 20.25 -7.03
N TRP A 20 -16.03 19.51 -5.97
CA TRP A 20 -16.62 18.17 -6.04
C TRP A 20 -18.11 18.20 -5.70
N PRO A 21 -18.89 17.20 -6.15
CA PRO A 21 -20.27 17.03 -5.70
C PRO A 21 -20.37 17.02 -4.18
N ALA A 22 -21.41 17.63 -3.62
CA ALA A 22 -21.58 17.77 -2.17
C ALA A 22 -21.97 16.43 -1.52
N TYR A 23 -21.07 15.85 -0.74
CA TYR A 23 -21.34 14.72 0.14
C TYR A 23 -20.32 14.67 1.30
N MET A 24 -20.62 13.84 2.31
CA MET A 24 -19.70 13.58 3.42
C MET A 24 -18.74 12.45 3.06
N ARG A 25 -17.43 12.69 3.17
CA ARG A 25 -16.42 11.64 3.15
C ARG A 25 -16.29 11.06 4.55
N CYS A 26 -16.36 9.74 4.65
CA CYS A 26 -16.10 9.00 5.88
C CYS A 26 -14.79 8.22 5.70
N ASN A 27 -13.79 8.47 6.55
CA ASN A 27 -12.44 7.92 6.44
C ASN A 27 -12.12 7.00 7.64
N PRO A 28 -12.73 5.80 7.77
CA PRO A 28 -12.69 5.00 8.99
C PRO A 28 -11.31 4.37 9.30
N ILE A 29 -10.43 4.28 8.30
CA ILE A 29 -9.09 3.70 8.42
C ILE A 29 -8.00 4.76 8.32
N LEU A 30 -8.32 6.02 8.62
CA LEU A 30 -7.39 7.13 8.41
C LEU A 30 -6.10 6.96 9.22
N ASN A 31 -6.21 6.44 10.45
CA ASN A 31 -5.08 6.21 11.37
C ASN A 31 -4.43 4.82 11.27
N TYR A 32 -4.86 3.96 10.33
CA TYR A 32 -4.23 2.65 10.17
C TYR A 32 -2.83 2.82 9.57
N SER A 33 -1.84 2.13 10.11
CA SER A 33 -0.50 2.00 9.53
C SER A 33 -0.49 0.99 8.37
N TYR A 34 0.62 0.91 7.64
CA TYR A 34 0.80 -0.16 6.63
C TYR A 34 0.73 -1.55 7.26
N ASN A 35 1.32 -1.71 8.44
CA ASN A 35 1.35 -2.97 9.17
C ASN A 35 -0.04 -3.37 9.68
N ASP A 36 -0.85 -2.43 10.17
CA ASP A 36 -2.22 -2.70 10.64
C ASP A 36 -3.07 -3.32 9.53
N ILE A 37 -2.93 -2.81 8.29
CA ILE A 37 -3.62 -3.35 7.11
C ILE A 37 -3.24 -4.81 6.89
N TRP A 38 -1.95 -5.14 6.89
CA TRP A 38 -1.51 -6.52 6.65
C TRP A 38 -1.86 -7.47 7.79
N ILE A 39 -1.73 -7.03 9.04
CA ILE A 39 -2.18 -7.80 10.21
C ILE A 39 -3.66 -8.13 10.07
N PHE A 40 -4.50 -7.15 9.75
CA PHE A 40 -5.94 -7.36 9.58
C PHE A 40 -6.24 -8.33 8.44
N LEU A 41 -5.72 -8.07 7.24
CA LEU A 41 -6.00 -8.89 6.05
C LEU A 41 -5.59 -10.36 6.27
N ARG A 42 -4.42 -10.59 6.85
CA ARG A 42 -3.87 -11.94 7.08
C ARG A 42 -4.53 -12.64 8.26
N LYS A 43 -4.88 -11.93 9.34
CA LYS A 43 -5.51 -12.52 10.53
C LYS A 43 -6.93 -13.03 10.24
N PHE A 44 -7.62 -12.39 9.31
CA PHE A 44 -9.01 -12.71 8.98
C PHE A 44 -9.18 -13.35 7.59
N ASP A 45 -8.08 -13.79 6.97
CA ASP A 45 -8.08 -14.40 5.64
C ASP A 45 -8.87 -13.60 4.59
N VAL A 46 -8.79 -12.27 4.67
CA VAL A 46 -9.50 -11.38 3.75
C VAL A 46 -8.83 -11.49 2.37
N PRO A 47 -9.58 -11.80 1.30
CA PRO A 47 -9.01 -11.85 -0.04
C PRO A 47 -8.41 -10.50 -0.45
N TYR A 48 -7.17 -10.52 -0.94
CA TYR A 48 -6.47 -9.35 -1.47
C TYR A 48 -5.88 -9.63 -2.85
N CYS A 49 -5.46 -8.58 -3.55
CA CYS A 49 -4.92 -8.71 -4.90
C CYS A 49 -3.60 -9.51 -4.89
N ARG A 50 -3.52 -10.60 -5.68
CA ARG A 50 -2.32 -11.45 -5.79
C ARG A 50 -1.03 -10.72 -6.17
N MET A 51 -1.11 -9.51 -6.72
CA MET A 51 0.09 -8.71 -7.03
C MET A 51 0.87 -8.38 -5.76
N TYR A 52 0.19 -8.26 -4.62
CA TYR A 52 0.87 -8.05 -3.34
C TYR A 52 1.76 -9.24 -2.95
N ASP A 53 1.37 -10.48 -3.28
CA ASP A 53 2.23 -11.65 -3.07
C ASP A 53 3.46 -11.65 -3.99
N GLN A 54 3.41 -10.90 -5.10
CA GLN A 54 4.48 -10.81 -6.09
C GLN A 54 5.47 -9.67 -5.82
N GLY A 55 5.31 -8.94 -4.71
CA GLY A 55 6.21 -7.87 -4.27
C GLY A 55 5.78 -6.46 -4.64
N PHE A 56 4.56 -6.25 -5.13
CA PHE A 56 4.00 -4.90 -5.23
C PHE A 56 3.51 -4.44 -3.84
N THR A 57 3.80 -3.21 -3.43
CA THR A 57 3.38 -2.66 -2.12
C THR A 57 2.39 -1.51 -2.24
N SER A 58 2.34 -0.88 -3.42
CA SER A 58 1.38 0.16 -3.76
C SER A 58 0.99 0.03 -5.22
N LEU A 59 -0.31 -0.07 -5.51
CA LEU A 59 -0.83 -0.19 -6.87
C LEU A 59 -1.30 1.19 -7.36
N GLY A 60 -0.68 1.69 -8.42
CA GLY A 60 -1.07 2.91 -9.13
C GLY A 60 -1.32 2.61 -10.60
N ASP A 61 -0.91 3.52 -11.48
CA ASP A 61 -1.01 3.32 -12.93
C ASP A 61 -0.19 2.12 -13.41
N LYS A 62 -0.72 1.43 -14.42
CA LYS A 62 -0.11 0.23 -15.01
C LYS A 62 1.28 0.49 -15.60
N GLU A 63 1.50 1.69 -16.13
CA GLU A 63 2.74 2.05 -16.82
C GLU A 63 3.85 2.47 -15.85
N THR A 64 3.49 2.96 -14.66
CA THR A 64 4.45 3.54 -13.71
C THR A 64 4.66 2.68 -12.47
N THR A 65 3.79 1.70 -12.21
CA THR A 65 3.87 0.84 -11.02
C THR A 65 4.77 -0.36 -11.27
N ILE A 66 5.78 -0.53 -10.40
CA ILE A 66 6.67 -1.70 -10.39
C ILE A 66 6.68 -2.36 -9.01
N LYS A 67 7.28 -3.55 -8.91
CA LYS A 67 7.52 -4.23 -7.63
C LYS A 67 8.43 -3.37 -6.74
N ASN A 68 8.25 -3.45 -5.44
CA ASN A 68 9.04 -2.68 -4.50
C ASN A 68 10.48 -3.22 -4.43
N PRO A 69 11.51 -2.40 -4.75
CA PRO A 69 12.90 -2.85 -4.73
C PRO A 69 13.39 -3.27 -3.34
N LYS A 70 12.76 -2.80 -2.25
CA LYS A 70 13.09 -3.21 -0.88
C LYS A 70 12.71 -4.66 -0.57
N LEU A 71 11.83 -5.26 -1.37
CA LEU A 71 11.40 -6.65 -1.23
C LEU A 71 12.23 -7.62 -2.09
N LEU A 72 13.16 -7.11 -2.90
CA LEU A 72 14.02 -7.90 -3.75
C LEU A 72 15.05 -8.67 -2.90
N TYR A 73 15.17 -9.97 -3.11
CA TYR A 73 16.14 -10.82 -2.43
C TYR A 73 16.72 -11.87 -3.37
N LYS A 74 17.89 -12.42 -3.03
CA LYS A 74 18.47 -13.56 -3.73
C LYS A 74 17.99 -14.84 -3.04
N ASN A 75 17.31 -15.71 -3.79
CA ASN A 75 16.93 -17.02 -3.32
C ASN A 75 18.19 -17.90 -3.23
N ASN A 76 18.47 -18.44 -2.04
CA ASN A 76 19.69 -19.23 -1.80
C ASN A 76 19.65 -20.61 -2.48
N ASP A 77 18.45 -21.16 -2.73
CA ASP A 77 18.27 -22.48 -3.32
C ASP A 77 18.39 -22.43 -4.85
N THR A 78 17.79 -21.40 -5.47
CA THR A 78 17.77 -21.24 -6.93
C THR A 78 18.87 -20.32 -7.46
N GLY A 79 19.43 -19.47 -6.60
CA GLY A 79 20.37 -18.41 -6.97
C GLY A 79 19.73 -17.22 -7.70
N LEU A 80 18.42 -17.24 -7.94
CA LEU A 80 17.69 -16.22 -8.69
C LEU A 80 17.27 -15.03 -7.81
N MET A 81 17.09 -13.87 -8.44
CA MET A 81 16.50 -12.71 -7.79
C MET A 81 14.98 -12.82 -7.79
N GLU A 82 14.38 -12.78 -6.60
CA GLU A 82 12.94 -12.92 -6.38
C GLU A 82 12.42 -11.79 -5.48
N TYR A 83 11.11 -11.67 -5.33
CA TYR A 83 10.49 -10.66 -4.48
C TYR A 83 9.71 -11.31 -3.35
N LYS A 84 9.91 -10.80 -2.15
CA LYS A 84 9.07 -11.11 -1.00
C LYS A 84 7.67 -10.53 -1.18
N PRO A 85 6.62 -11.13 -0.58
CA PRO A 85 5.28 -10.56 -0.56
C PRO A 85 5.24 -9.23 0.21
N ALA A 86 4.25 -8.40 -0.11
CA ALA A 86 4.10 -7.03 0.38
C ALA A 86 4.08 -6.90 1.91
N TYR A 87 3.45 -7.85 2.62
CA TYR A 87 3.37 -7.84 4.07
C TYR A 87 4.72 -8.03 4.77
N LEU A 88 5.79 -8.34 4.03
CA LEU A 88 7.17 -8.39 4.55
C LEU A 88 7.95 -7.09 4.33
N LEU A 89 7.30 -6.00 3.88
CA LEU A 89 7.92 -4.68 3.83
C LEU A 89 8.03 -4.14 5.26
N GLU A 90 9.26 -3.93 5.72
CA GLU A 90 9.55 -3.46 7.09
C GLU A 90 9.37 -1.94 7.24
N ASP A 91 9.85 -1.17 6.25
CA ASP A 91 9.75 0.29 6.24
C ASP A 91 8.48 0.72 5.49
N GLU A 92 7.47 1.15 6.25
CA GLU A 92 6.21 1.63 5.69
C GLU A 92 6.34 2.90 4.85
N ILE A 93 7.37 3.72 5.09
CA ILE A 93 7.62 4.93 4.28
C ILE A 93 7.97 4.53 2.84
N SER A 94 8.60 3.37 2.66
CA SER A 94 8.94 2.79 1.37
C SER A 94 7.74 2.17 0.63
N GLU A 95 6.51 2.26 1.13
CA GLU A 95 5.32 1.66 0.49
C GLU A 95 5.20 2.03 -1.00
N ARG A 96 5.59 3.24 -1.37
CA ARG A 96 5.45 3.78 -2.74
C ARG A 96 6.76 3.80 -3.53
N ASP A 97 7.83 3.18 -3.05
CA ASP A 97 9.12 3.11 -3.75
C ASP A 97 9.06 2.31 -5.06
N GLY A 98 8.02 1.48 -5.26
CA GLY A 98 7.75 0.77 -6.50
C GLY A 98 7.17 1.65 -7.61
N ARG A 99 7.89 2.71 -8.01
CA ARG A 99 7.50 3.62 -9.10
C ARG A 99 8.64 3.87 -10.08
N VAL A 100 8.33 3.86 -11.38
CA VAL A 100 9.23 4.36 -12.42
C VAL A 100 9.35 5.88 -12.23
N ARG A 101 10.59 6.39 -12.19
CA ARG A 101 10.88 7.83 -12.17
C ARG A 101 10.95 8.39 -13.58
#